data_AF-A0A4Y2LAZ5-F1
#
_entry.id   AF-A0A4Y2LAZ5-F1
#
_cell.length_a   1.000
_cell.length_b   1.000
_cell.length_c   1.000
_cell.angle_alpha   90.00
_cell.angle_beta   90.00
_cell.angle_gamma   90.00
#
_symmetry.space_group_name_H-M   'P 1'
#
loop_
_entity.id
_entity.type
_entity.pdbx_description
1 polymer ?
#
loop_
_entity_poly.entity_id
_entity_poly.type
_entity_poly.pdbx_seq_one_letter_code
_entity_poly.pdbx_strand_id
1 'polypeptide(L)'
;MPKARSKKFKKRSFHGNRHRNSVPKNNVSTASATKLNTLESSDGLEYDFQELKGNRIIDIQTLLGVFSILSCPKCFATGLKLTEDSKEGLCSNFAIVCKCGFMAGFTSTPKENKKCSLNTLLVFGLRLMGRGFSAGMKLLCTLNLPYVCKKTFRIHELKLLEAEKYSCEENMKAASKEVQNLKKPTTCGVSVDGTWQRRGHMSLNGCVSVISIDTGKILDLEVTTQYCKMC
;
A
#
# COMPACT_ATOMS: atom_id res chain seq x y z
N MET A 1 -43.08 -37.40 -20.71
CA MET A 1 -41.71 -36.86 -20.97
C MET A 1 -40.79 -37.31 -19.85
N PRO A 2 -39.63 -37.94 -20.11
CA PRO A 2 -38.81 -38.55 -19.06
C PRO A 2 -37.97 -37.50 -18.31
N LYS A 3 -37.86 -37.66 -16.99
CA LYS A 3 -37.02 -36.84 -16.10
C LYS A 3 -35.54 -37.14 -16.33
N ALA A 4 -34.74 -36.11 -16.62
CA ALA A 4 -33.29 -36.23 -16.76
C ALA A 4 -32.63 -36.58 -15.42
N ARG A 5 -31.88 -37.68 -15.39
CA ARG A 5 -31.15 -38.18 -14.23
C ARG A 5 -29.84 -37.40 -14.10
N SER A 6 -29.65 -36.65 -13.01
CA SER A 6 -28.38 -35.93 -12.78
C SER A 6 -27.24 -36.92 -12.52
N LYS A 7 -26.17 -36.84 -13.33
CA LYS A 7 -24.94 -37.59 -13.09
C LYS A 7 -24.26 -37.01 -11.84
N LYS A 8 -24.20 -37.79 -10.75
CA LYS A 8 -23.36 -37.48 -9.58
C LYS A 8 -21.88 -37.54 -10.00
N PHE A 9 -21.21 -36.39 -9.99
CA PHE A 9 -19.75 -36.36 -10.10
C PHE A 9 -19.13 -36.89 -8.80
N LYS A 10 -18.27 -37.91 -8.89
CA LYS A 10 -17.45 -38.35 -7.75
C LYS A 10 -16.52 -37.22 -7.34
N LYS A 11 -16.60 -36.76 -6.08
CA LYS A 11 -15.60 -35.84 -5.50
C LYS A 11 -14.22 -36.51 -5.54
N ARG A 12 -13.23 -35.83 -6.12
CA ARG A 12 -11.83 -36.25 -6.02
C ARG A 12 -11.34 -36.05 -4.59
N SER A 13 -10.62 -37.02 -4.03
CA SER A 13 -9.97 -36.87 -2.73
C SER A 13 -8.73 -35.98 -2.85
N PHE A 14 -8.62 -35.02 -1.92
CA PHE A 14 -7.48 -34.13 -1.80
C PHE A 14 -6.30 -34.88 -1.18
N HIS A 15 -5.18 -34.98 -1.90
CA HIS A 15 -4.01 -35.75 -1.48
C HIS A 15 -2.89 -34.92 -0.83
N GLY A 16 -3.23 -33.78 -0.21
CA GLY A 16 -2.27 -32.95 0.52
C GLY A 16 -1.13 -32.37 -0.33
N ASN A 17 -0.37 -31.45 0.25
CA ASN A 17 0.81 -30.87 -0.41
C ASN A 17 2.03 -31.76 -0.18
N ARG A 18 2.70 -32.19 -1.26
CA ARG A 18 3.86 -33.09 -1.27
C ARG A 18 5.18 -32.48 -0.77
N HIS A 19 5.13 -31.34 -0.08
CA HIS A 19 6.28 -30.71 0.56
C HIS A 19 6.01 -30.47 2.04
N ARG A 20 6.04 -31.57 2.80
CA ARG A 20 6.32 -31.58 4.24
C ARG A 20 7.22 -32.78 4.49
N ASN A 21 8.50 -32.51 4.72
CA ASN A 21 9.31 -33.04 5.82
C ASN A 21 10.79 -32.80 5.57
N SER A 22 11.39 -31.94 6.40
CA SER A 22 12.61 -32.28 7.14
C SER A 22 12.85 -31.17 8.16
N VAL A 23 12.59 -31.47 9.43
CA VAL A 23 13.08 -30.67 10.56
C VAL A 23 14.57 -30.97 10.69
N PRO A 24 15.48 -29.98 10.57
CA PRO A 24 16.79 -30.12 11.19
C PRO A 24 16.63 -29.77 12.67
N LYS A 25 16.87 -30.76 13.54
CA LYS A 25 17.17 -30.50 14.95
C LYS A 25 18.44 -29.65 14.97
N ASN A 26 18.37 -28.42 15.46
CA ASN A 26 19.55 -27.71 15.94
C ASN A 26 19.18 -26.95 17.21
N ASN A 27 19.97 -27.24 18.24
CA ASN A 27 19.84 -26.76 19.61
C ASN A 27 19.83 -25.23 19.65
N VAL A 28 18.74 -24.67 20.19
CA VAL A 28 18.68 -23.26 20.57
C VAL A 28 19.46 -23.12 21.87
N SER A 29 20.73 -22.70 21.76
CA SER A 29 21.43 -22.05 22.86
C SER A 29 21.11 -20.56 22.78
N THR A 30 20.31 -20.08 23.73
CA THR A 30 20.19 -18.66 24.05
C THR A 30 21.53 -18.13 24.55
N ALA A 31 22.03 -17.04 23.95
CA ALA A 31 23.16 -16.28 24.48
C ALA A 31 22.86 -14.78 24.38
N SER A 32 22.08 -14.31 25.35
CA SER A 32 22.12 -12.91 25.77
C SER A 32 23.42 -12.72 26.53
N ALA A 33 24.43 -12.12 25.89
CA ALA A 33 25.58 -11.42 26.46
C ALA A 33 26.68 -11.35 25.40
N THR A 34 26.84 -10.20 24.77
CA THR A 34 28.14 -9.83 24.19
C THR A 34 28.55 -8.53 24.83
N LYS A 35 29.63 -8.65 25.59
CA LYS A 35 30.22 -7.64 26.47
C LYS A 35 30.60 -6.39 25.67
N LEU A 36 30.34 -5.22 26.27
CA LEU A 36 30.95 -3.95 25.90
C LEU A 36 32.47 -4.09 25.98
N ASN A 37 33.14 -3.99 24.84
CA ASN A 37 34.58 -3.72 24.79
C ASN A 37 34.74 -2.25 24.42
N THR A 38 35.09 -1.45 25.41
CA THR A 38 35.60 -0.10 25.27
C THR A 38 36.98 -0.18 24.60
N LEU A 39 37.10 0.39 23.40
CA LEU A 39 38.39 0.67 22.77
C LEU A 39 38.35 2.13 22.33
N GLU A 40 39.01 2.99 23.11
CA GLU A 40 39.45 4.30 22.66
C GLU A 40 40.65 4.10 21.72
N SER A 41 40.56 4.63 20.49
CA SER A 41 41.73 5.18 19.79
C SER A 41 41.31 5.98 18.54
N SER A 42 41.77 7.24 18.56
CA SER A 42 42.05 8.24 17.53
C SER A 42 41.64 8.10 16.05
N ASP A 43 41.10 9.22 15.56
CA ASP A 43 41.20 9.86 14.24
C ASP A 43 40.90 9.08 12.95
N GLY A 44 39.79 9.50 12.35
CA GLY A 44 39.37 9.18 10.99
C GLY A 44 37.89 8.82 10.97
N LEU A 45 37.00 9.79 10.72
CA LEU A 45 35.61 9.49 10.36
C LEU A 45 35.59 8.89 8.95
N GLU A 46 36.10 7.67 8.80
CA GLU A 46 35.71 6.80 7.70
C GLU A 46 34.24 6.46 7.92
N TYR A 47 33.36 7.26 7.32
CA TYR A 47 32.01 6.82 7.05
C TYR A 47 32.12 5.54 6.23
N ASP A 48 31.80 4.41 6.84
CA ASP A 48 31.65 3.13 6.16
C ASP A 48 30.53 3.28 5.13
N PHE A 49 30.92 3.63 3.89
CA PHE A 49 29.99 3.90 2.81
C PHE A 49 29.45 2.56 2.32
N GLN A 50 28.33 2.12 2.89
CA GLN A 50 27.59 1.01 2.31
C GLN A 50 27.17 1.34 0.88
N GLU A 51 27.57 0.49 -0.05
CA GLU A 51 27.20 0.58 -1.45
C GLU A 51 25.68 0.50 -1.61
N LEU A 52 25.08 1.54 -2.21
CA LEU A 52 23.65 1.61 -2.47
C LEU A 52 23.23 0.53 -3.48
N LYS A 53 22.37 -0.39 -3.04
CA LYS A 53 21.88 -1.51 -3.86
C LYS A 53 20.36 -1.51 -4.02
N GLY A 54 19.93 -2.12 -5.13
CA GLY A 54 18.53 -2.30 -5.48
C GLY A 54 17.89 -1.10 -6.17
N ASN A 55 16.63 -1.25 -6.57
CA ASN A 55 15.93 -0.26 -7.37
C ASN A 55 15.23 0.77 -6.49
N ARG A 56 15.05 2.00 -6.97
CA ARG A 56 14.28 3.06 -6.32
C ARG A 56 13.37 3.74 -7.34
N ILE A 57 12.20 4.18 -6.89
CA ILE A 57 11.31 5.00 -7.70
C ILE A 57 11.64 6.46 -7.39
N ILE A 58 12.04 7.20 -8.41
CA ILE A 58 12.41 8.62 -8.29
C ILE A 58 11.52 9.41 -9.25
N ASP A 59 10.97 10.52 -8.75
CA ASP A 59 10.22 11.47 -9.56
C ASP A 59 11.14 12.22 -10.54
N ILE A 60 10.67 12.43 -11.77
CA ILE A 60 11.47 13.05 -12.83
C ILE A 60 11.93 14.46 -12.44
N GLN A 61 11.09 15.26 -11.77
CA GLN A 61 11.48 16.62 -11.36
C GLN A 61 12.55 16.59 -10.28
N THR A 62 12.45 15.63 -9.35
CA THR A 62 13.50 15.39 -8.35
C THR A 62 14.82 15.02 -9.03
N LEU A 63 14.78 14.13 -10.01
CA LEU A 63 15.96 13.72 -10.76
C LEU A 63 16.58 14.88 -11.55
N LEU A 64 15.76 15.73 -12.18
CA LEU A 64 16.23 16.95 -12.85
C LEU A 64 16.90 17.91 -11.86
N GLY A 65 16.34 18.05 -10.66
CA GLY A 65 16.94 18.84 -9.58
C GLY A 65 18.31 18.30 -9.16
N VAL A 66 18.48 16.98 -9.08
CA VAL A 66 19.78 16.34 -8.81
C VAL A 66 20.77 16.63 -9.94
N PHE A 67 20.36 16.52 -11.21
CA PHE A 67 21.23 16.81 -12.35
C PHE A 67 21.64 18.28 -12.46
N SER A 68 20.93 19.21 -11.81
CA SER A 68 21.39 20.60 -11.72
C SER A 68 22.69 20.76 -10.89
N ILE A 69 23.03 19.76 -10.07
CA ILE A 69 24.20 19.73 -9.18
C ILE A 69 25.22 18.70 -9.68
N LEU A 70 25.83 18.95 -10.85
CA LEU A 70 26.87 18.07 -11.41
C LEU A 70 28.22 18.19 -10.67
N SER A 71 28.45 19.33 -10.03
CA SER A 71 29.66 19.65 -9.27
C SER A 71 29.30 20.22 -7.90
N CYS A 72 30.19 20.03 -6.92
CA CYS A 72 30.03 20.62 -5.60
C CYS A 72 29.88 22.15 -5.69
N PRO A 73 28.79 22.75 -5.18
CA PRO A 73 28.61 24.20 -5.21
C PRO A 73 29.64 24.98 -4.37
N LYS A 74 30.30 24.31 -3.41
CA LYS A 74 31.29 24.95 -2.52
C LYS A 74 32.72 24.93 -3.08
N CYS A 75 33.17 23.78 -3.59
CA CYS A 75 34.57 23.59 -4.00
C CYS A 75 34.72 23.22 -5.48
N PHE A 76 33.63 23.17 -6.25
CA PHE A 76 33.59 22.83 -7.67
C PHE A 76 34.13 21.43 -8.03
N ALA A 77 34.47 20.61 -7.03
CA ALA A 77 34.88 19.23 -7.24
C ALA A 77 33.72 18.42 -7.84
N THR A 78 34.06 17.58 -8.80
CA THR A 78 33.17 16.54 -9.36
C THR A 78 33.21 15.29 -8.47
N GLY A 79 32.38 14.29 -8.79
CA GLY A 79 32.34 13.03 -8.04
C GLY A 79 31.62 13.16 -6.71
N LEU A 80 30.50 13.89 -6.70
CA LEU A 80 29.57 13.90 -5.57
C LEU A 80 29.06 12.49 -5.30
N LYS A 81 28.97 12.11 -4.02
CA LYS A 81 28.46 10.80 -3.60
C LYS A 81 26.98 10.90 -3.25
N LEU A 82 26.21 9.91 -3.66
CA LEU A 82 24.82 9.74 -3.23
C LEU A 82 24.78 8.81 -2.01
N THR A 83 24.03 9.19 -0.98
CA THR A 83 23.71 8.36 0.20
C THR A 83 22.20 8.26 0.37
N GLU A 84 21.70 7.16 0.95
CA GLU A 84 20.30 7.02 1.39
C GLU A 84 20.27 7.02 2.92
N ASP A 85 19.75 8.10 3.50
CA ASP A 85 19.78 8.31 4.95
C ASP A 85 18.70 7.49 5.65
N SER A 86 17.53 7.36 5.01
CA SER A 86 16.40 6.61 5.57
C SER A 86 15.38 6.25 4.51
N LYS A 87 14.52 5.28 4.84
CA LYS A 87 13.52 4.73 3.95
C LYS A 87 12.24 4.40 4.68
N GLU A 88 11.12 4.80 4.09
CA GLU A 88 9.78 4.43 4.54
C GLU A 88 9.01 3.82 3.37
N GLY A 89 8.96 2.49 3.30
CA GLY A 89 8.37 1.81 2.15
C GLY A 89 9.11 2.17 0.86
N LEU A 90 8.39 2.68 -0.14
CA LEU A 90 8.93 3.13 -1.42
C LEU A 90 9.55 4.54 -1.38
N CYS A 91 9.38 5.26 -0.28
CA CYS A 91 9.87 6.63 -0.15
C CYS A 91 11.27 6.60 0.47
N SER A 92 12.23 7.18 -0.23
CA SER A 92 13.62 7.28 0.23
C SER A 92 14.01 8.73 0.48
N ASN A 93 14.77 8.95 1.55
CA ASN A 93 15.46 10.22 1.80
C ASN A 93 16.93 10.01 1.40
N PHE A 94 17.43 10.85 0.52
CA PHE A 94 18.77 10.81 0.00
C PHE A 94 19.55 12.06 0.39
N ALA A 95 20.87 11.96 0.37
CA ALA A 95 21.75 13.11 0.41
C ALA A 95 22.85 13.03 -0.65
N ILE A 96 23.20 14.18 -1.20
CA ILE A 96 24.38 14.36 -2.05
C ILE A 96 25.49 14.92 -1.18
N VAL A 97 26.62 14.22 -1.10
CA VAL A 97 27.73 14.54 -0.21
C VAL A 97 29.01 14.79 -0.99
N CYS A 98 29.72 15.86 -0.65
CA CYS A 98 31.08 16.15 -1.14
C CYS A 98 32.10 15.94 -0.02
N LYS A 99 33.34 15.58 -0.40
CA LYS A 99 34.48 15.46 0.53
C LYS A 99 34.79 16.77 1.28
N CYS A 100 34.44 17.93 0.72
CA CYS A 100 34.63 19.23 1.38
C CYS A 100 33.57 19.55 2.46
N GLY A 101 32.67 18.60 2.79
CA GLY A 101 31.59 18.80 3.75
C GLY A 101 30.34 19.49 3.19
N PHE A 102 30.19 19.60 1.87
CA PHE A 102 28.89 19.95 1.27
C PHE A 102 27.92 18.76 1.41
N MET A 103 26.69 19.05 1.82
CA MET A 103 25.61 18.07 1.91
C MET A 103 24.30 18.73 1.47
N ALA A 104 23.57 18.07 0.57
CA ALA A 104 22.23 18.48 0.16
C ALA A 104 21.28 17.29 0.22
N GLY A 105 20.30 17.36 1.12
CA GLY A 105 19.27 16.34 1.27
C GLY A 105 18.12 16.53 0.29
N PHE A 106 17.59 15.42 -0.22
CA PHE A 106 16.41 15.41 -1.09
C PHE A 106 15.61 14.11 -0.87
N THR A 107 14.41 14.05 -1.43
CA THR A 107 13.52 12.90 -1.26
C THR A 107 13.21 12.29 -2.61
N SER A 108 13.04 10.97 -2.69
CA SER A 108 12.84 10.27 -3.96
C SER A 108 11.66 10.82 -4.78
N THR A 109 10.63 11.31 -4.10
CA THR A 109 9.53 12.06 -4.71
C THR A 109 9.22 13.30 -3.87
N PRO A 110 8.59 14.34 -4.47
CA PRO A 110 8.08 15.48 -3.73
C PRO A 110 7.19 15.07 -2.56
N LYS A 111 7.31 15.80 -1.45
CA LYS A 111 6.47 15.60 -0.27
C LYS A 111 5.45 16.72 -0.17
N GLU A 112 4.18 16.37 -0.17
CA GLU A 112 3.10 17.30 0.18
C GLU A 112 2.86 17.22 1.68
N ASN A 113 2.90 18.37 2.38
CA ASN A 113 2.73 18.43 3.84
C ASN A 113 3.63 17.43 4.60
N LYS A 114 4.91 17.33 4.17
CA LYS A 114 5.93 16.41 4.70
C LYS A 114 5.63 14.91 4.50
N LYS A 115 4.62 14.55 3.70
CA LYS A 115 4.22 13.16 3.45
C LYS A 115 4.53 12.77 2.00
N CYS A 116 5.12 11.60 1.84
CA CYS A 116 5.32 10.98 0.54
C CYS A 116 4.09 10.15 0.17
N SER A 117 3.49 10.44 -0.99
CA SER A 117 2.25 9.82 -1.44
C SER A 117 2.46 8.45 -2.11
N LEU A 118 3.69 8.09 -2.51
CA LEU A 118 3.99 6.83 -3.22
C LEU A 118 3.45 5.59 -2.53
N ASN A 119 3.62 5.48 -1.21
CA ASN A 119 3.09 4.34 -0.46
C ASN A 119 1.55 4.29 -0.53
N THR A 120 0.87 5.44 -0.43
CA THR A 120 -0.59 5.53 -0.60
C THR A 120 -1.00 5.12 -2.02
N LEU A 121 -0.29 5.59 -3.05
CA LEU A 121 -0.58 5.27 -4.45
C LEU A 121 -0.38 3.79 -4.76
N LEU A 122 0.66 3.15 -4.19
CA LEU A 122 0.83 1.71 -4.28
C LEU A 122 -0.38 0.97 -3.69
N VAL A 123 -0.80 1.32 -2.47
CA VAL A 123 -1.96 0.67 -1.84
C VAL A 123 -3.22 0.92 -2.66
N PHE A 124 -3.43 2.14 -3.14
CA PHE A 124 -4.58 2.50 -3.96
C PHE A 124 -4.62 1.70 -5.27
N GLY A 125 -3.51 1.66 -6.02
CA GLY A 125 -3.40 0.88 -7.25
C GLY A 125 -3.66 -0.61 -7.02
N LEU A 126 -3.16 -1.18 -5.92
CA LEU A 126 -3.47 -2.57 -5.55
C LEU A 126 -4.96 -2.79 -5.28
N ARG A 127 -5.63 -1.84 -4.62
CA ARG A 127 -7.08 -1.92 -4.36
C ARG A 127 -7.90 -1.86 -5.63
N LEU A 128 -7.55 -0.98 -6.57
CA LEU A 128 -8.19 -0.91 -7.90
C LEU A 128 -8.07 -2.24 -8.66
N MET A 129 -6.95 -2.96 -8.51
CA MET A 129 -6.76 -4.28 -9.11
C MET A 129 -7.41 -5.43 -8.32
N GLY A 130 -8.12 -5.16 -7.21
CA GLY A 130 -8.66 -6.19 -6.33
C GLY A 130 -7.57 -7.02 -5.63
N ARG A 131 -6.39 -6.45 -5.42
CA ARG A 131 -5.22 -7.08 -4.81
C ARG A 131 -4.91 -6.49 -3.44
N GLY A 132 -4.38 -7.34 -2.56
CA GLY A 132 -3.98 -6.95 -1.21
C GLY A 132 -2.46 -6.97 -1.01
N PHE A 133 -2.08 -6.81 0.25
CA PHE A 133 -0.69 -6.76 0.71
C PHE A 133 0.20 -7.84 0.09
N SER A 134 -0.21 -9.11 0.13
CA SER A 134 0.63 -10.24 -0.34
C SER A 134 0.96 -10.17 -1.83
N ALA A 135 0.04 -9.67 -2.64
CA ALA A 135 0.28 -9.49 -4.09
C ALA A 135 1.18 -8.28 -4.34
N GLY A 136 0.92 -7.17 -3.64
CA GLY A 136 1.82 -6.00 -3.65
C GLY A 136 3.24 -6.38 -3.28
N MET A 137 3.41 -7.25 -2.28
CA MET A 137 4.74 -7.65 -1.86
C MET A 137 5.47 -8.51 -2.89
N LYS A 138 4.77 -9.44 -3.54
CA LYS A 138 5.37 -10.18 -4.65
C LYS A 138 5.84 -9.24 -5.75
N LEU A 139 5.01 -8.26 -6.13
CA LEU A 139 5.35 -7.26 -7.14
C LEU A 139 6.62 -6.48 -6.77
N LEU A 140 6.69 -5.94 -5.56
CA LEU A 140 7.84 -5.16 -5.11
C LEU A 140 9.13 -6.00 -5.06
N CYS A 141 9.06 -7.24 -4.56
CA CYS A 141 10.19 -8.16 -4.58
C CYS A 141 10.65 -8.47 -6.02
N THR A 142 9.72 -8.74 -6.94
CA THR A 142 10.04 -9.03 -8.35
C THR A 142 10.75 -7.85 -9.02
N LEU A 143 10.38 -6.62 -8.67
CA LEU A 143 11.01 -5.41 -9.20
C LEU A 143 12.28 -4.99 -8.43
N ASN A 144 12.71 -5.77 -7.44
CA ASN A 144 13.82 -5.43 -6.54
C ASN A 144 13.66 -4.02 -5.90
N LEU A 145 12.42 -3.67 -5.57
CA LEU A 145 12.04 -2.42 -4.92
C LEU A 145 11.99 -2.56 -3.39
N PRO A 146 12.10 -1.45 -2.65
CA PRO A 146 11.89 -1.46 -1.22
C PRO A 146 10.58 -2.09 -0.76
N TYR A 147 10.65 -2.78 0.37
CA TYR A 147 9.51 -3.41 1.02
C TYR A 147 8.65 -2.39 1.78
N VAL A 148 7.33 -2.42 1.59
CA VAL A 148 6.36 -1.76 2.46
C VAL A 148 5.90 -2.77 3.51
N CYS A 149 6.02 -2.45 4.80
CA CYS A 149 5.61 -3.38 5.84
C CYS A 149 4.09 -3.49 5.99
N LYS A 150 3.63 -4.63 6.48
CA LYS A 150 2.19 -4.91 6.65
C LYS A 150 1.49 -3.85 7.50
N LYS A 151 2.18 -3.32 8.53
CA LYS A 151 1.69 -2.23 9.38
C LYS A 151 1.51 -0.94 8.57
N THR A 152 2.54 -0.50 7.85
CA THR A 152 2.47 0.70 6.99
C THR A 152 1.40 0.55 5.91
N PHE A 153 1.34 -0.61 5.25
CA PHE A 153 0.31 -0.90 4.26
C PHE A 153 -1.10 -0.75 4.84
N ARG A 154 -1.35 -1.31 6.04
CA ARG A 154 -2.65 -1.19 6.72
C ARG A 154 -3.00 0.26 7.07
N ILE A 155 -2.01 1.06 7.48
CA ILE A 155 -2.21 2.49 7.74
C ILE A 155 -2.68 3.21 6.47
N HIS A 156 -2.04 2.98 5.33
CA HIS A 156 -2.46 3.58 4.07
C HIS A 156 -3.81 3.06 3.58
N GLU A 157 -4.11 1.77 3.80
CA GLU A 157 -5.43 1.21 3.51
C GLU A 157 -6.54 1.90 4.32
N LEU A 158 -6.32 2.15 5.61
CA LEU A 158 -7.28 2.85 6.46
C LEU A 158 -7.47 4.31 6.04
N LYS A 159 -6.39 5.00 5.67
CA LYS A 159 -6.47 6.37 5.13
C LYS A 159 -7.30 6.44 3.86
N LEU A 160 -7.12 5.47 2.95
CA LEU A 160 -7.91 5.39 1.73
C LEU A 160 -9.39 5.13 2.03
N LEU A 161 -9.67 4.20 2.96
CA LEU A 161 -11.04 3.92 3.39
C LEU A 161 -11.73 5.17 3.97
N GLU A 162 -11.03 5.96 4.78
CA GLU A 162 -11.55 7.20 5.35
C GLU A 162 -11.87 8.24 4.27
N ALA A 163 -10.95 8.45 3.32
CA ALA A 163 -11.16 9.35 2.19
C ALA A 163 -12.32 8.91 1.29
N GLU A 164 -12.44 7.60 1.04
CA GLU A 164 -13.52 7.02 0.24
C GLU A 164 -14.88 7.20 0.92
N LYS A 165 -14.96 6.96 2.24
CA LYS A 165 -16.18 7.20 3.02
C LYS A 165 -16.62 8.66 2.97
N TYR A 166 -15.69 9.58 3.22
CA TYR A 166 -15.98 11.01 3.14
C TYR A 166 -16.50 11.41 1.75
N SER A 167 -15.84 10.94 0.68
CA SER A 167 -16.28 11.21 -0.68
C SER A 167 -17.66 10.61 -0.97
N CYS A 168 -17.95 9.41 -0.46
CA CYS A 168 -19.24 8.75 -0.61
C CYS A 168 -20.36 9.57 0.07
N GLU A 169 -20.15 9.98 1.33
CA GLU A 169 -21.11 10.77 2.10
C GLU A 169 -21.42 12.11 1.43
N GLU A 170 -20.40 12.84 0.96
CA GLU A 170 -20.60 14.12 0.28
C GLU A 170 -21.35 13.94 -1.06
N ASN A 171 -21.02 12.90 -1.83
CA ASN A 171 -21.73 12.59 -3.07
C ASN A 171 -23.20 12.22 -2.81
N MET A 172 -23.50 11.41 -1.79
CA MET A 172 -24.86 11.03 -1.43
C MET A 172 -25.68 12.22 -0.90
N LYS A 173 -25.07 13.14 -0.13
CA LYS A 173 -25.70 14.40 0.28
C LYS A 173 -26.01 15.29 -0.91
N ALA A 174 -25.08 15.42 -1.86
CA ALA A 174 -25.29 16.20 -3.07
C ALA A 174 -26.43 15.60 -3.93
N ALA A 175 -26.43 14.29 -4.13
CA ALA A 175 -27.50 13.57 -4.83
C ALA A 175 -28.86 13.79 -4.16
N SER A 176 -28.91 13.74 -2.82
CA SER A 176 -30.13 13.99 -2.06
C SER A 176 -30.67 15.42 -2.26
N LYS A 177 -29.78 16.43 -2.26
CA LYS A 177 -30.17 17.83 -2.53
C LYS A 177 -30.70 18.02 -3.95
N GLU A 178 -30.10 17.36 -4.93
CA GLU A 178 -30.55 17.42 -6.31
C GLU A 178 -31.97 16.87 -6.48
N VAL A 179 -32.27 15.73 -5.84
CA VAL A 179 -33.62 15.17 -5.80
C VAL A 179 -34.61 16.13 -5.16
N GLN A 180 -34.27 16.75 -4.02
CA GLN A 180 -35.12 17.73 -3.34
C GLN A 180 -35.41 18.96 -4.22
N ASN A 181 -34.43 19.40 -5.01
CA ASN A 181 -34.61 20.55 -5.91
C ASN A 181 -35.52 20.21 -7.11
N LEU A 182 -35.46 18.96 -7.62
CA LEU A 182 -36.32 18.50 -8.72
C LEU A 182 -37.76 18.29 -8.26
N LYS A 183 -37.94 17.66 -7.11
CA LYS A 183 -39.22 17.33 -6.52
C LYS A 183 -39.40 18.19 -5.28
N LYS A 184 -40.11 19.31 -5.43
CA LYS A 184 -40.57 20.15 -4.32
C LYS A 184 -41.31 19.39 -3.16
N PRO A 185 -41.88 18.17 -3.29
CA PRO A 185 -42.43 17.46 -2.14
C PRO A 185 -41.41 16.55 -1.42
N THR A 186 -41.78 16.14 -0.20
CA THR A 186 -40.98 15.36 0.77
C THR A 186 -40.73 13.89 0.41
N THR A 187 -41.15 13.41 -0.76
CA THR A 187 -41.08 11.98 -1.15
C THR A 187 -40.34 11.77 -2.47
N CYS A 188 -39.48 10.75 -2.49
CA CYS A 188 -38.71 10.33 -3.67
C CYS A 188 -38.96 8.84 -3.94
N GLY A 189 -39.13 8.49 -5.22
CA GLY A 189 -39.12 7.09 -5.65
C GLY A 189 -37.69 6.55 -5.66
N VAL A 190 -37.48 5.34 -5.16
CA VAL A 190 -36.16 4.71 -5.10
C VAL A 190 -36.19 3.31 -5.68
N SER A 191 -35.09 2.92 -6.31
CA SER A 191 -34.74 1.55 -6.64
C SER A 191 -33.64 1.09 -5.69
N VAL A 192 -33.64 -0.19 -5.33
CA VAL A 192 -32.65 -0.77 -4.40
C VAL A 192 -31.92 -1.89 -5.12
N ASP A 193 -30.60 -1.79 -5.21
CA ASP A 193 -29.74 -2.81 -5.81
C ASP A 193 -28.70 -3.31 -4.80
N GLY A 194 -28.41 -4.61 -4.87
CA GLY A 194 -27.54 -5.31 -3.94
C GLY A 194 -26.51 -6.16 -4.65
N THR A 195 -25.27 -6.12 -4.17
CA THR A 195 -24.16 -6.89 -4.72
C THR A 195 -23.39 -7.64 -3.64
N TRP A 196 -22.74 -8.73 -4.05
CA TRP A 196 -21.91 -9.57 -3.19
C TRP A 196 -20.45 -9.41 -3.58
N GLN A 197 -19.55 -9.39 -2.58
CA GLN A 197 -18.11 -9.30 -2.84
C GLN A 197 -17.58 -10.44 -3.70
N ARG A 198 -18.17 -11.64 -3.57
CA ARG A 198 -17.75 -12.85 -4.32
C ARG A 198 -18.93 -13.45 -5.07
N ARG A 199 -18.65 -14.01 -6.25
CA ARG A 199 -19.61 -14.82 -7.00
C ARG A 199 -19.84 -16.16 -6.30
N GLY A 200 -21.05 -16.70 -6.48
CA GLY A 200 -21.50 -17.93 -5.83
C GLY A 200 -22.00 -17.67 -4.40
N HIS A 201 -22.76 -18.62 -3.85
CA HIS A 201 -23.40 -18.53 -2.53
C HIS A 201 -22.43 -18.62 -1.34
N MET A 202 -21.24 -18.01 -1.46
CA MET A 202 -20.14 -18.09 -0.49
C MET A 202 -19.62 -16.70 -0.08
N SER A 203 -20.29 -15.62 -0.47
CA SER A 203 -19.89 -14.28 -0.05
C SER A 203 -20.32 -14.04 1.39
N LEU A 204 -19.39 -13.61 2.23
CA LEU A 204 -19.65 -13.17 3.61
C LEU A 204 -19.88 -11.67 3.71
N ASN A 205 -19.64 -10.93 2.62
CA ASN A 205 -19.79 -9.48 2.56
C ASN A 205 -20.74 -9.12 1.42
N GLY A 206 -21.69 -8.24 1.70
CA GLY A 206 -22.65 -7.68 0.77
C GLY A 206 -22.67 -6.16 0.86
N CYS A 207 -23.17 -5.52 -0.18
CA CYS A 207 -23.41 -4.09 -0.21
C CYS A 207 -24.78 -3.86 -0.86
N VAL A 208 -25.58 -2.99 -0.26
CA VAL A 208 -26.89 -2.59 -0.75
C VAL A 208 -26.85 -1.09 -0.98
N SER A 209 -27.37 -0.64 -2.11
CA SER A 209 -27.43 0.76 -2.51
C SER A 209 -28.87 1.17 -2.80
N VAL A 210 -29.26 2.34 -2.32
CA VAL A 210 -30.53 2.99 -2.62
C VAL A 210 -30.28 4.04 -3.68
N ILE A 211 -30.98 3.94 -4.80
CA ILE A 211 -30.76 4.75 -6.00
C ILE A 211 -32.05 5.53 -6.30
N SER A 212 -31.93 6.85 -6.48
CA SER A 212 -33.07 7.66 -6.92
C SER A 212 -33.52 7.22 -8.32
N ILE A 213 -34.82 6.99 -8.50
CA ILE A 213 -35.39 6.71 -9.82
C ILE A 213 -35.27 7.93 -10.74
N ASP A 214 -35.31 9.13 -10.15
CA ASP A 214 -35.37 10.38 -10.90
C ASP A 214 -34.00 10.82 -11.43
N THR A 215 -32.94 10.66 -10.63
CA THR A 215 -31.58 11.10 -11.00
C THR A 215 -30.64 9.96 -11.37
N GLY A 216 -31.00 8.70 -11.04
CA GLY A 216 -30.11 7.56 -11.17
C GLY A 216 -28.91 7.59 -10.23
N LYS A 217 -28.90 8.49 -9.24
CA LYS A 217 -27.79 8.65 -8.28
C LYS A 217 -28.05 7.91 -6.98
N ILE A 218 -26.98 7.47 -6.34
CA ILE A 218 -27.03 6.79 -5.04
C ILE A 218 -27.38 7.81 -3.96
N LEU A 219 -28.40 7.50 -3.17
CA LEU A 219 -28.88 8.29 -2.03
C LEU A 219 -28.38 7.73 -0.70
N ASP A 220 -28.23 6.42 -0.61
CA ASP A 220 -27.74 5.72 0.58
C ASP A 220 -27.05 4.40 0.20
N LEU A 221 -26.14 3.93 1.06
CA LEU A 221 -25.38 2.70 0.85
C LEU A 221 -25.06 2.04 2.18
N GLU A 222 -25.40 0.76 2.30
CA GLU A 222 -25.12 -0.06 3.48
C GLU A 222 -24.24 -1.25 3.12
N VAL A 223 -23.16 -1.45 3.89
CA VAL A 223 -22.25 -2.59 3.74
C VAL A 223 -22.54 -3.60 4.85
N THR A 224 -22.99 -4.79 4.46
CA THR A 224 -23.31 -5.87 5.39
C THR A 224 -22.20 -6.91 5.41
N THR A 225 -21.92 -7.45 6.60
CA THR A 225 -20.96 -8.53 6.78
C THR A 225 -21.51 -9.60 7.71
N GLN A 226 -21.32 -10.86 7.34
CA GLN A 226 -21.54 -12.02 8.21
C GLN A 226 -20.29 -12.34 9.04
N TYR A 227 -19.23 -11.52 8.94
CA TYR A 227 -18.04 -11.68 9.74
C TYR A 227 -18.27 -11.13 11.15
N CYS A 228 -18.29 -12.02 12.14
CA CYS A 228 -18.29 -11.64 13.54
C CYS A 228 -16.84 -11.31 13.96
N LYS A 229 -16.63 -10.17 14.63
CA LYS A 229 -15.29 -9.85 15.16
C LYS A 229 -14.94 -10.65 16.43
N MET A 230 -15.93 -11.31 17.05
CA MET A 230 -15.81 -11.99 18.33
C MET A 230 -15.62 -13.52 18.22
N CYS A 231 -16.00 -14.14 17.11
CA CYS A 231 -15.81 -15.58 16.86
C CYS A 231 -15.02 -15.83 15.58
#